data_AF-A0A225DDI4-F1
#
_entry.id   AF-A0A225DDI4-F1
#
_cell.length_a   1.000
_cell.length_b   1.000
_cell.length_c   1.000
_cell.angle_alpha   90.00
_cell.angle_beta   90.00
_cell.angle_gamma   90.00
#
_symmetry.space_group_name_H-M   'P 1'
#
loop_
_entity.id
_entity.type
_entity.pdbx_description
1 polymer ?
#
loop_
_entity_poly.entity_id
_entity_poly.type
_entity_poly.pdbx_seq_one_letter_code
_entity_poly.pdbx_strand_id
1 'polypeptide(L)'
;MTTEMKATAGPWEIKKSAIEIEQSDYVIISKGGREGNYYIAAVSSQNGEGKTEANAHLIAEAGTIATDTGLTPRQLAEQREELLEALEDICTQLPADKYAFDSQRKSLKKARAAIARARGENAEPAV
;
A
#
# COMPACT_ATOMS: atom_id res chain seq x y z
N MET A 1 -1.04 -23.51 21.60
CA MET A 1 -0.47 -22.15 21.57
C MET A 1 -0.65 -21.62 20.16
N THR A 2 -1.54 -20.66 19.96
CA THR A 2 -1.66 -19.94 18.68
C THR A 2 -0.65 -18.80 18.72
N THR A 3 0.48 -18.98 18.05
CA THR A 3 1.45 -17.89 17.88
C THR A 3 0.78 -16.80 17.06
N GLU A 4 0.63 -15.62 17.65
CA GLU A 4 0.13 -14.43 16.96
C GLU A 4 1.09 -14.13 15.79
N MET A 5 0.60 -14.23 14.55
CA MET A 5 1.44 -13.97 13.37
C MET A 5 1.71 -12.48 13.27
N LYS A 6 2.97 -12.07 13.46
CA LYS A 6 3.43 -10.68 13.31
C LYS A 6 4.32 -10.56 12.09
N ALA A 7 4.18 -9.47 11.35
CA ALA A 7 5.06 -9.18 10.23
C ALA A 7 6.52 -9.06 10.72
N THR A 8 7.47 -9.52 9.91
CA THR A 8 8.90 -9.26 10.13
C THR A 8 9.13 -7.75 10.13
N ALA A 9 9.86 -7.25 11.12
CA ALA A 9 10.08 -5.81 11.25
C ALA A 9 10.75 -5.19 10.01
N GLY A 10 10.19 -4.08 9.54
CA GLY A 10 10.76 -3.19 8.53
C GLY A 10 11.93 -2.32 9.01
N PRO A 11 12.54 -1.54 8.11
CA PRO A 11 12.19 -1.45 6.68
C PRO A 11 12.67 -2.68 5.89
N TRP A 12 11.88 -3.11 4.91
CA TRP A 12 12.29 -4.17 3.99
C TRP A 12 12.99 -3.54 2.79
N GLU A 13 14.20 -4.02 2.49
CA GLU A 13 15.04 -3.53 1.40
C GLU A 13 15.18 -4.59 0.32
N ILE A 14 15.25 -4.15 -0.93
CA ILE A 14 15.49 -5.03 -2.07
C ILE A 14 16.97 -4.98 -2.40
N LYS A 15 17.53 -6.15 -2.71
CA LYS A 15 18.87 -6.26 -3.29
C LYS A 15 18.79 -7.11 -4.55
N LYS A 16 19.51 -6.69 -5.58
CA LYS A 16 19.79 -7.56 -6.72
C LYS A 16 20.58 -8.75 -6.20
N SER A 17 20.15 -9.96 -6.52
CA SER A 17 20.81 -11.15 -6.00
C SER A 17 22.23 -11.22 -6.55
N ALA A 18 23.22 -11.14 -5.67
CA ALA A 18 24.63 -11.41 -6.00
C ALA A 18 25.02 -12.87 -5.67
N ILE A 19 24.10 -13.61 -5.05
CA ILE A 19 24.33 -14.96 -4.54
C ILE A 19 23.47 -15.89 -5.40
N GLU A 20 24.06 -16.99 -5.88
CA GLU A 20 23.39 -18.09 -6.60
C GLU A 20 22.38 -18.86 -5.72
N ILE A 21 21.61 -18.17 -4.89
CA ILE A 21 20.42 -18.74 -4.26
C ILE A 21 19.37 -18.85 -5.37
N GLU A 22 19.50 -19.92 -6.16
CA GLU A 22 18.44 -20.52 -6.97
C GLU A 22 17.71 -19.56 -7.94
N GLN A 23 18.44 -18.98 -8.91
CA GLN A 23 17.84 -18.30 -10.08
C GLN A 23 16.90 -17.11 -9.73
N SER A 24 17.12 -16.46 -8.58
CA SER A 24 16.35 -15.27 -8.20
C SER A 24 17.04 -13.98 -8.67
N ASP A 25 16.27 -13.09 -9.30
CA ASP A 25 16.80 -11.81 -9.79
C ASP A 25 16.95 -10.82 -8.62
N TYR A 26 16.00 -10.86 -7.67
CA TYR A 26 15.94 -9.96 -6.52
C TYR A 26 15.62 -10.72 -5.23
N VAL A 27 16.21 -10.25 -4.13
CA VAL A 27 15.90 -10.70 -2.77
C VAL A 27 15.41 -9.54 -1.93
N ILE A 28 14.43 -9.81 -1.08
CA ILE A 28 13.90 -8.87 -0.10
C ILE A 28 14.45 -9.26 1.26
N ILE A 29 15.04 -8.28 1.94
CA ILE A 29 15.68 -8.48 3.23
C ILE A 29 15.12 -7.49 4.25
N SER A 30 15.12 -7.87 5.53
CA SER A 30 15.00 -6.92 6.63
C SER A 30 16.39 -6.68 7.22
N LYS A 31 16.69 -5.42 7.53
CA LYS A 31 17.83 -5.09 8.37
C LYS A 31 17.53 -5.55 9.80
N GLY A 32 17.89 -6.80 10.09
CA GLY A 32 18.04 -7.25 11.47
C GLY A 32 19.10 -6.40 12.16
N GLY A 33 18.93 -6.16 13.47
CA GLY A 33 19.87 -5.38 14.28
C GLY A 33 21.28 -6.01 14.35
N ARG A 34 21.75 -6.38 15.54
CA ARG A 34 23.13 -6.91 15.70
C ARG A 34 23.43 -8.23 14.97
N GLU A 35 22.43 -8.91 14.42
CA GLU A 35 22.54 -10.28 13.86
C GLU A 35 22.61 -10.35 12.32
N GLY A 36 22.60 -9.21 11.62
CA GLY A 36 22.70 -9.18 10.16
C GLY A 36 21.34 -9.17 9.45
N ASN A 37 21.37 -9.23 8.11
CA ASN A 37 20.16 -9.13 7.30
C ASN A 37 19.40 -10.46 7.31
N TYR A 38 18.09 -10.43 7.52
CA TYR A 38 17.22 -11.60 7.35
C TYR A 38 16.66 -11.64 5.93
N TYR A 39 16.67 -12.81 5.30
CA TYR A 39 15.99 -13.04 4.02
C TYR A 39 14.49 -13.23 4.24
N ILE A 40 13.68 -12.47 3.53
CA ILE A 40 12.21 -12.50 3.65
C ILE A 40 11.59 -13.21 2.46
N ALA A 41 11.99 -12.82 1.25
CA ALA A 41 11.45 -13.37 0.02
C ALA A 41 12.49 -13.28 -1.11
N ALA A 42 12.34 -14.16 -2.09
CA ALA A 42 13.06 -14.10 -3.36
C ALA A 42 12.04 -13.92 -4.49
N VAL A 43 12.39 -13.08 -5.46
CA VAL A 43 11.55 -12.78 -6.63
C VAL A 43 12.33 -13.14 -7.88
N SER A 44 11.74 -13.99 -8.71
CA SER A 44 12.28 -14.45 -9.98
C SER A 44 11.21 -14.37 -11.06
N SER A 45 11.62 -14.17 -12.31
CA SER A 45 10.75 -14.24 -13.48
C SER A 45 11.39 -15.10 -14.55
N GLN A 46 10.63 -16.05 -15.10
CA GLN A 46 11.07 -16.80 -16.27
C GLN A 46 11.02 -15.97 -17.57
N ASN A 47 10.34 -14.81 -17.58
CA ASN A 47 9.90 -14.13 -18.81
C ASN A 47 10.21 -12.62 -18.89
N GLY A 48 11.20 -12.10 -18.14
CA GLY A 48 11.75 -10.76 -18.37
C GLY A 48 12.01 -9.93 -17.11
N GLU A 49 13.17 -9.25 -17.09
CA GLU A 49 13.76 -8.57 -15.92
C GLU A 49 12.92 -7.40 -15.39
N GLY A 50 12.20 -6.66 -16.25
CA GLY A 50 11.51 -5.43 -15.86
C GLY A 50 10.32 -5.62 -14.90
N LYS A 51 9.67 -6.80 -14.91
CA LYS A 51 8.55 -7.09 -13.99
C LYS A 51 9.05 -7.58 -12.62
N THR A 52 10.22 -8.20 -12.57
CA THR A 52 10.73 -8.81 -11.32
C THR A 52 11.08 -7.75 -10.30
N GLU A 53 11.73 -6.66 -10.73
CA GLU A 53 12.09 -5.54 -9.85
C GLU A 53 10.85 -4.84 -9.29
N ALA A 54 9.88 -4.52 -10.15
CA ALA A 54 8.62 -3.89 -9.73
C ALA A 54 7.85 -4.76 -8.72
N ASN A 55 7.80 -6.07 -8.94
CA ASN A 55 7.19 -7.01 -7.99
C ASN A 55 7.95 -7.04 -6.66
N ALA A 56 9.29 -7.02 -6.69
CA ALA A 56 10.09 -6.97 -5.48
C ALA A 56 9.82 -5.68 -4.68
N HIS A 57 9.66 -4.54 -5.37
CA HIS A 57 9.26 -3.28 -4.76
C HIS A 57 7.89 -3.35 -4.11
N LEU A 58 6.89 -3.88 -4.82
CA LEU A 58 5.55 -4.04 -4.28
C LEU A 58 5.51 -4.89 -3.01
N ILE A 59 6.26 -6.01 -2.99
CA ILE A 59 6.31 -6.90 -1.83
C ILE A 59 7.05 -6.24 -0.65
N ALA A 60 8.18 -5.57 -0.90
CA ALA A 60 8.95 -4.87 0.13
C ALA A 60 8.14 -3.72 0.76
N GLU A 61 7.42 -2.95 -0.05
CA GLU A 61 6.53 -1.88 0.40
C GLU A 61 5.40 -2.45 1.25
N ALA A 62 4.71 -3.51 0.79
CA ALA A 62 3.60 -4.11 1.52
C ALA A 62 4.00 -4.59 2.93
N GLY A 63 5.17 -5.21 3.07
CA GLY A 63 5.68 -5.63 4.38
C GLY A 63 6.14 -4.50 5.28
N THR A 64 6.74 -3.45 4.69
CA THR A 64 7.12 -2.24 5.42
C THR A 64 5.89 -1.51 5.95
N ILE A 65 4.87 -1.30 5.10
CA ILE A 65 3.59 -0.71 5.50
C ILE A 65 2.90 -1.53 6.59
N ALA A 66 2.94 -2.86 6.48
CA ALA A 66 2.37 -3.73 7.52
C ALA A 66 3.08 -3.59 8.87
N THR A 67 4.39 -3.32 8.86
CA THR A 67 5.15 -3.01 10.08
C THR A 67 4.77 -1.63 10.62
N ASP A 68 4.79 -0.61 9.77
CA ASP A 68 4.61 0.80 10.17
C ASP A 68 3.21 1.07 10.72
N THR A 69 2.19 0.43 10.13
CA THR A 69 0.79 0.63 10.49
C THR A 69 0.26 -0.41 11.48
N GLY A 70 0.95 -1.55 11.62
CA GLY A 70 0.42 -2.73 12.32
C GLY A 70 -0.77 -3.39 11.61
N LEU A 71 -1.06 -3.00 10.37
CA LEU A 71 -2.18 -3.48 9.58
C LEU A 71 -1.69 -4.12 8.28
N THR A 72 -2.22 -5.29 7.94
CA THR A 72 -1.94 -5.91 6.64
C THR A 72 -2.50 -5.06 5.49
N PRO A 73 -1.97 -5.19 4.26
CA PRO A 73 -2.52 -4.50 3.09
C PRO A 73 -4.03 -4.71 2.90
N ARG A 74 -4.56 -5.90 3.24
CA ARG A 74 -5.99 -6.18 3.21
C ARG A 74 -6.77 -5.37 4.24
N GLN A 75 -6.29 -5.30 5.48
CA GLN A 75 -6.93 -4.51 6.53
C GLN A 75 -6.90 -3.01 6.22
N LEU A 76 -5.82 -2.50 5.61
CA LEU A 76 -5.77 -1.12 5.13
C LEU A 76 -6.79 -0.86 4.00
N ALA A 77 -6.96 -1.82 3.10
CA ALA A 77 -7.97 -1.72 2.05
C ALA A 77 -9.40 -1.71 2.63
N GLU A 78 -9.68 -2.55 3.62
CA GLU A 78 -10.96 -2.59 4.35
C GLU A 78 -11.23 -1.27 5.07
N GLN A 79 -10.29 -0.75 5.86
CA GLN A 79 -10.45 0.55 6.53
C GLN A 79 -10.62 1.70 5.55
N ARG A 80 -9.91 1.69 4.41
CA ARG A 80 -10.08 2.68 3.36
C ARG A 80 -11.50 2.65 2.79
N GLU A 81 -12.08 1.48 2.62
CA GLU A 81 -13.45 1.32 2.11
C GLU A 81 -14.49 1.82 3.12
N GLU A 82 -14.34 1.46 4.41
CA GLU A 82 -15.22 1.96 5.48
C GLU A 82 -15.21 3.50 5.57
N LEU A 83 -14.02 4.10 5.48
CA LEU A 83 -13.88 5.56 5.48
C LEU A 83 -14.46 6.21 4.22
N LEU A 84 -14.36 5.54 3.07
CA LEU A 84 -14.92 6.01 1.82
C LEU A 84 -16.45 6.02 1.87
N GLU A 85 -17.06 4.93 2.33
CA GLU A 85 -18.51 4.80 2.52
C GLU A 85 -19.04 5.88 3.48
N ALA A 86 -18.39 6.07 4.64
CA ALA A 86 -18.77 7.11 5.59
C ALA A 86 -18.67 8.52 5.00
N LEU A 87 -17.66 8.80 4.17
CA LEU A 87 -17.51 10.09 3.52
C LEU A 87 -18.57 10.32 2.43
N GLU A 88 -18.95 9.28 1.70
CA GLU A 88 -20.02 9.32 0.71
C GLU A 88 -21.37 9.59 1.38
N ASP A 89 -21.67 8.92 2.49
CA ASP A 89 -22.88 9.16 3.29
C ASP A 89 -22.97 10.61 3.79
N ILE A 90 -21.87 11.17 4.31
CA ILE A 90 -21.82 12.58 4.72
C ILE A 90 -22.08 13.50 3.51
N CYS A 91 -21.52 13.19 2.35
CA CYS A 91 -21.67 14.00 1.15
C CYS A 91 -23.08 13.95 0.54
N THR A 92 -23.81 12.85 0.71
CA THR A 92 -25.19 12.71 0.22
C THR A 92 -26.20 13.37 1.15
N GLN A 93 -25.96 13.36 2.47
CA GLN A 93 -26.83 14.01 3.46
C GLN A 93 -26.72 15.54 3.47
N LEU A 94 -25.60 16.10 2.97
CA LEU A 94 -25.43 17.53 2.85
C LEU A 94 -26.24 18.06 1.66
N PRO A 95 -27.24 18.94 1.87
CA PRO A 95 -28.02 19.46 0.78
C PRO A 95 -27.08 20.21 -0.18
N ALA A 96 -27.29 20.05 -1.49
CA ALA A 96 -26.61 20.80 -2.54
C ALA A 96 -27.04 22.28 -2.56
N ASP A 97 -27.29 22.84 -1.37
CA ASP A 97 -28.05 24.05 -1.20
C ASP A 97 -27.26 25.26 -1.72
N LYS A 98 -27.98 26.14 -2.42
CA LYS A 98 -27.46 27.43 -2.87
C LYS A 98 -27.09 28.34 -1.69
N TYR A 99 -27.45 27.97 -0.46
CA TYR A 99 -27.17 28.71 0.77
C TYR A 99 -26.09 28.10 1.67
N ALA A 100 -25.44 27.00 1.28
CA ALA A 100 -24.30 26.48 2.04
C ALA A 100 -23.18 27.54 2.13
N PHE A 101 -22.67 27.77 3.34
CA PHE A 101 -21.57 28.73 3.56
C PHE A 101 -20.37 28.35 2.69
N ASP A 102 -19.60 29.33 2.20
CA ASP A 102 -18.45 29.11 1.30
C ASP A 102 -17.42 28.10 1.86
N SER A 103 -17.30 28.00 3.18
CA SER A 103 -16.48 27.00 3.87
C SER A 103 -17.00 25.56 3.64
N GLN A 104 -18.31 25.35 3.74
CA GLN A 104 -18.96 24.05 3.50
C GLN A 104 -18.85 23.62 2.04
N ARG A 105 -18.99 24.57 1.09
CA ARG A 105 -18.78 24.31 -0.35
C ARG A 105 -17.36 23.87 -0.67
N LYS A 106 -16.34 24.54 -0.09
CA LYS A 106 -14.93 24.15 -0.27
C LYS A 106 -14.66 22.77 0.30
N SER A 107 -15.18 22.46 1.49
CA SER A 107 -15.03 21.12 2.11
C SER A 107 -15.72 20.03 1.28
N LEU A 108 -16.95 20.26 0.81
CA LEU A 108 -17.65 19.34 -0.09
C LEU A 108 -16.90 19.08 -1.40
N LYS A 109 -16.33 20.13 -2.01
CA LYS A 109 -15.51 19.97 -3.23
C LYS A 109 -14.27 19.11 -2.95
N LYS A 110 -13.60 19.32 -1.81
CA LYS A 110 -12.45 18.49 -1.40
C LYS A 110 -12.84 17.04 -1.15
N ALA A 111 -13.95 16.80 -0.46
CA ALA A 111 -14.47 15.45 -0.17
C ALA A 111 -14.80 14.69 -1.47
N ARG A 112 -15.54 15.32 -2.40
CA ARG A 112 -15.84 14.72 -3.71
C ARG A 112 -14.60 14.41 -4.52
N ALA A 113 -13.60 15.29 -4.50
CA ALA A 113 -12.32 15.04 -5.17
C ALA A 113 -11.54 13.88 -4.51
N ALA A 114 -11.63 13.71 -3.19
CA ALA A 114 -11.03 12.58 -2.48
C ALA A 114 -11.71 11.26 -2.85
N ILE A 115 -13.05 11.23 -2.90
CA ILE A 115 -13.84 10.08 -3.37
C ILE A 115 -13.44 9.68 -4.79
N ALA A 116 -13.40 10.64 -5.71
CA ALA A 116 -13.03 10.38 -7.10
C ALA A 116 -11.60 9.82 -7.25
N ARG A 117 -10.63 10.33 -6.45
CA ARG A 117 -9.28 9.77 -6.41
C ARG A 117 -9.26 8.36 -5.84
N ALA A 118 -10.00 8.11 -4.76
CA ALA A 118 -10.08 6.79 -4.15
C ALA A 118 -10.59 5.76 -5.17
N ARG A 119 -11.65 6.08 -5.93
CA ARG A 119 -12.23 5.20 -6.95
C ARG A 119 -11.36 5.01 -8.21
N GLY A 120 -10.24 5.72 -8.31
CA GLY A 120 -9.38 5.66 -9.50
C GLY A 120 -9.92 6.44 -10.71
N GLU A 121 -10.97 7.26 -10.54
CA GLU A 121 -11.62 8.03 -11.62
C GLU A 121 -10.75 9.20 -12.15
N ASN A 122 -9.59 9.45 -11.53
CA ASN A 122 -8.57 10.42 -11.97
C ASN A 122 -7.16 9.80 -12.14
N ALA A 123 -7.04 8.47 -12.16
CA ALA A 123 -5.74 7.85 -12.46
C ALA A 123 -5.51 7.91 -13.97
N GLU A 124 -4.46 8.62 -14.41
CA GLU A 124 -3.99 8.50 -15.79
C GLU A 124 -3.75 7.02 -16.13
N PRO A 125 -4.07 6.56 -17.36
CA PRO A 125 -3.78 5.20 -17.76
C PRO A 125 -2.26 4.98 -17.66
N ALA A 126 -1.87 3.92 -16.94
CA ALA A 126 -0.47 3.50 -16.87
C ALA A 126 0.05 3.25 -18.30
N VAL A 127 1.06 4.03 -18.70
CA VAL A 127 1.77 3.94 -19.98
C VAL A 127 2.72 2.74 -19.95
#